data_AF-A0A518F127-F1
#
_entry.id   AF-A0A518F127-F1
#
_cell.length_a   1.000
_cell.length_b   1.000
_cell.length_c   1.000
_cell.angle_alpha   90.00
_cell.angle_beta   90.00
_cell.angle_gamma   90.00
#
_symmetry.space_group_name_H-M   'P 1'
#
loop_
_entity.id
_entity.type
_entity.pdbx_description
1 polymer ?
#
loop_
_entity_poly.entity_id
_entity_poly.type
_entity_poly.pdbx_seq_one_letter_code
_entity_poly.pdbx_strand_id
1 'polypeptide(L)'
;MKPTHLFTAALLVAGGAITTSVLQASDIGSPGTPGITVRSAQETGSTFEKLLAEYESAKAAFKDKLSNADKKERKELRDHAPIDDYWPRFEALAQDGEGRALVWLADNLKTNRSIKSADRPAALLPIYRGLVAHVNQDWFEGALESFARDSRTLGLEATSGLIDSMLEKAEKDAAKAAVLFYGAGAVEKEAPEKAEAMRAQVLADYPGTKFGFMARAATATPEDTEVGKVAPNFPGKSIDGFEFSLEDYRGKVAVLDFYGFW
;
A
#
# COMPACT_ATOMS: atom_id res chain seq x y z
N MET A 1 18.54 -33.30 -4.23
CA MET A 1 17.30 -32.55 -3.91
C MET A 1 17.66 -31.50 -2.88
N LYS A 2 17.72 -30.23 -3.27
CA LYS A 2 18.04 -29.10 -2.38
C LYS A 2 16.73 -28.43 -1.94
N PRO A 3 16.57 -28.05 -0.66
CA PRO A 3 15.39 -27.34 -0.20
C PRO A 3 15.53 -25.85 -0.52
N THR A 4 14.51 -25.29 -1.19
CA THR A 4 14.39 -23.87 -1.49
C THR A 4 13.81 -23.16 -0.26
N HIS A 5 14.62 -22.33 0.40
CA HIS A 5 14.16 -21.45 1.47
C HIS A 5 13.45 -20.23 0.86
N LEU A 6 12.15 -20.10 1.10
CA LEU A 6 11.36 -18.91 0.80
C LEU A 6 11.62 -17.85 1.87
N PHE A 7 12.27 -16.76 1.51
CA PHE A 7 12.36 -15.55 2.34
C PHE A 7 10.97 -14.90 2.41
N THR A 8 10.38 -14.89 3.59
CA THR A 8 9.18 -14.11 3.91
C THR A 8 9.66 -12.80 4.52
N ALA A 9 9.62 -11.70 3.77
CA ALA A 9 9.83 -10.37 4.33
C ALA A 9 8.56 -9.95 5.08
N ALA A 10 8.63 -9.96 6.40
CA ALA A 10 7.60 -9.41 7.27
C ALA A 10 7.79 -7.89 7.34
N LEU A 11 6.85 -7.13 6.76
CA LEU A 11 6.81 -5.69 6.93
C LEU A 11 6.13 -5.39 8.28
N LEU A 12 6.93 -4.93 9.25
CA LEU A 12 6.48 -4.54 10.57
C LEU A 12 5.94 -3.11 10.50
N VAL A 13 4.62 -2.94 10.64
CA VAL A 13 4.01 -1.61 10.80
C VAL A 13 4.15 -1.22 12.26
N ALA A 14 5.12 -0.36 12.57
CA ALA A 14 5.28 0.25 13.88
C ALA A 14 4.17 1.30 14.09
N GLY A 15 3.18 0.97 14.92
CA GLY A 15 2.20 1.94 15.43
C GLY A 15 2.87 2.86 16.45
N GLY A 16 3.27 4.05 16.00
CA GLY A 16 3.74 5.11 16.88
C GLY A 16 2.57 5.77 17.62
N ALA A 17 2.43 5.50 18.91
CA ALA A 17 1.55 6.25 19.79
C ALA A 17 2.14 7.66 20.01
N ILE A 18 1.44 8.69 19.55
CA ILE A 18 1.79 10.08 19.86
C ILE A 18 1.28 10.38 21.27
N THR A 19 2.18 10.38 22.26
CA THR A 19 1.92 10.93 23.60
C THR A 19 2.24 12.42 23.58
N THR A 20 1.23 13.28 23.54
CA THR A 20 1.43 14.73 23.62
C THR A 20 1.52 15.16 25.09
N SER A 21 2.74 15.40 25.58
CA SER A 21 2.96 16.06 26.86
C SER A 21 2.67 17.55 26.73
N VAL A 22 1.68 18.05 27.49
CA VAL A 22 1.36 19.48 27.60
C VAL A 22 2.36 20.14 28.55
N LEU A 23 3.19 21.04 28.02
CA LEU A 23 3.97 21.98 28.82
C LEU A 23 3.10 23.21 29.10
N GLN A 24 2.79 23.42 30.38
CA GLN A 24 2.18 24.65 30.91
C GLN A 24 3.20 25.79 30.82
N ALA A 25 2.88 26.86 30.10
CA ALA A 25 3.55 28.15 30.18
C ALA A 25 2.57 29.17 30.76
N SER A 26 3.01 29.82 31.84
CA SER A 26 2.24 30.73 32.69
C SER A 26 2.04 32.11 32.06
N ASP A 27 0.90 32.70 32.40
CA ASP A 27 0.41 34.06 32.17
C ASP A 27 1.44 35.20 32.19
N ILE A 28 1.33 36.10 31.21
CA ILE A 28 1.38 37.57 31.43
C ILE A 28 0.38 38.22 30.47
N GLY A 29 -0.59 38.95 31.03
CA GLY A 29 -1.76 39.47 30.32
C GLY A 29 -1.59 40.80 29.57
N SER A 30 -2.44 41.00 28.56
CA SER A 30 -3.02 42.30 28.21
C SER A 30 -4.31 42.14 27.38
N PRO A 31 -5.30 43.04 27.54
CA PRO A 31 -6.66 42.82 27.05
C PRO A 31 -6.91 43.49 25.69
N GLY A 32 -7.72 42.83 24.85
CA GLY A 32 -8.43 43.48 23.74
C GLY A 32 -8.26 42.80 22.39
N THR A 33 -8.97 41.70 22.13
CA THR A 33 -9.31 41.30 20.76
C THR A 33 -10.67 40.57 20.77
N PRO A 34 -11.63 40.93 19.90
CA PRO A 34 -12.93 40.27 19.82
C PRO A 34 -12.76 38.80 19.42
N GLY A 35 -13.53 37.94 20.08
CA GLY A 35 -13.37 36.48 20.09
C GLY A 35 -13.29 35.84 18.71
N ILE A 36 -12.08 35.38 18.36
CA ILE A 36 -11.92 34.26 17.45
C ILE A 36 -12.35 33.02 18.24
N THR A 37 -13.53 32.51 17.93
CA THR A 37 -13.93 31.16 18.37
C THR A 37 -12.91 30.19 17.77
N VAL A 38 -11.94 29.77 18.59
CA VAL A 38 -11.07 28.64 18.28
C VAL A 38 -11.97 27.42 18.24
N ARG A 39 -12.53 27.10 17.07
CA ARG A 39 -13.11 25.79 16.80
C ARG A 39 -11.96 24.79 16.94
N SER A 40 -12.05 23.93 17.95
CA SER A 40 -11.10 22.84 18.19
C SER A 40 -10.89 22.03 16.91
N ALA A 41 -9.66 22.01 16.41
CA ALA A 41 -9.24 21.35 15.19
C ALA A 41 -9.11 19.83 15.35
N GLN A 42 -10.18 19.15 15.78
CA GLN A 42 -10.16 17.71 16.07
C GLN A 42 -11.15 16.84 15.27
N GLU A 43 -11.87 17.37 14.28
CA GLU A 43 -12.84 16.58 13.49
C GLU A 43 -12.73 16.72 11.94
N THR A 44 -11.53 16.96 11.40
CA THR A 44 -11.33 17.18 9.96
C THR A 44 -10.91 15.91 9.18
N GLY A 45 -11.45 14.75 9.53
CA GLY A 45 -11.29 13.53 8.72
C GLY A 45 -12.32 13.47 7.59
N SER A 46 -11.93 13.01 6.40
CA SER A 46 -12.90 12.67 5.34
C SER A 46 -13.88 11.58 5.82
N THR A 47 -15.05 11.46 5.20
CA THR A 47 -16.06 10.44 5.56
C THR A 47 -15.46 9.03 5.60
N PHE A 48 -14.56 8.72 4.66
CA PHE A 48 -13.81 7.48 4.63
C PHE A 48 -12.95 7.27 5.87
N GLU A 49 -12.14 8.27 6.27
CA GLU A 49 -11.24 8.16 7.43
C GLU A 49 -12.02 7.96 8.73
N LYS A 50 -13.16 8.66 8.87
CA LYS A 50 -14.04 8.50 10.03
C LYS A 50 -14.59 7.06 10.10
N LEU A 51 -15.10 6.54 8.98
CA LEU A 51 -15.62 5.17 8.91
C LEU A 51 -14.53 4.12 9.17
N LEU A 52 -13.33 4.32 8.62
CA LEU A 52 -12.18 3.44 8.84
C LEU A 52 -11.76 3.41 10.31
N ALA A 53 -11.69 4.58 10.97
CA ALA A 53 -11.37 4.66 12.39
C ALA A 53 -12.43 3.96 13.26
N GLU A 54 -13.72 4.14 12.95
CA GLU A 54 -14.81 3.42 13.61
C GLU A 54 -14.65 1.89 13.45
N TYR A 55 -14.36 1.42 12.24
CA TYR A 55 -14.18 -0.01 11.96
C TYR A 55 -12.98 -0.60 12.71
N GLU A 56 -11.82 0.05 12.66
CA GLU A 56 -10.61 -0.46 13.33
C GLU A 56 -10.79 -0.48 14.86
N SER A 57 -11.50 0.50 15.43
CA SER A 57 -11.89 0.49 16.85
C SER A 57 -12.81 -0.70 17.17
N ALA A 58 -13.87 -0.92 16.38
CA ALA A 58 -14.80 -2.03 16.58
C ALA A 58 -14.11 -3.40 16.41
N LYS A 59 -13.22 -3.53 15.43
CA LYS A 59 -12.41 -4.72 15.15
C LYS A 59 -11.41 -5.00 16.28
N ALA A 60 -10.78 -3.98 16.86
CA ALA A 60 -9.89 -4.14 18.00
C ALA A 60 -10.67 -4.66 19.22
N ALA A 61 -11.78 -4.01 19.57
CA ALA A 61 -12.65 -4.46 20.68
C ALA A 61 -13.18 -5.89 20.45
N PHE A 62 -13.51 -6.24 19.20
CA PHE A 62 -13.94 -7.58 18.84
C PHE A 62 -12.82 -8.63 18.98
N LYS A 63 -11.60 -8.29 18.55
CA LYS A 63 -10.42 -9.16 18.70
C LYS A 63 -10.13 -9.44 20.16
N ASP A 64 -10.22 -8.44 21.02
CA ASP A 64 -10.02 -8.58 22.48
C ASP A 64 -11.09 -9.47 23.13
N LYS A 65 -12.35 -9.37 22.68
CA LYS A 65 -13.42 -10.30 23.11
C LYS A 65 -13.09 -11.73 22.66
N LEU A 66 -12.67 -11.91 21.40
CA LEU A 66 -12.35 -13.23 20.86
C LEU A 66 -11.16 -13.90 21.57
N SER A 67 -10.12 -13.15 21.95
CA SER A 67 -8.96 -13.73 22.63
C SER A 67 -9.32 -14.30 24.00
N ASN A 68 -10.24 -13.64 24.71
CA ASN A 68 -10.65 -14.01 26.07
C ASN A 68 -11.82 -15.00 26.12
N ALA A 69 -12.55 -15.18 25.01
CA ALA A 69 -13.70 -16.08 24.91
C ALA A 69 -13.32 -17.56 24.82
N ASP A 70 -14.20 -18.42 25.32
CA ASP A 70 -14.09 -19.88 25.16
C ASP A 70 -14.42 -20.36 23.73
N LYS A 71 -14.34 -21.66 23.47
CA LYS A 71 -14.57 -22.21 22.11
C LYS A 71 -16.00 -21.95 21.60
N LYS A 72 -17.01 -22.04 22.46
CA LYS A 72 -18.43 -21.86 22.08
C LYS A 72 -18.71 -20.38 21.85
N GLU A 73 -18.29 -19.54 22.79
CA GLU A 73 -18.40 -18.08 22.71
C GLU A 73 -17.70 -17.52 21.47
N ARG A 74 -16.50 -18.03 21.14
CA ARG A 74 -15.79 -17.64 19.90
C ARG A 74 -16.57 -17.93 18.63
N LYS A 75 -17.37 -19.00 18.61
CA LYS A 75 -18.19 -19.33 17.45
C LYS A 75 -19.30 -18.28 17.30
N GLU A 76 -20.02 -18.03 18.39
CA GLU A 76 -21.12 -17.04 18.43
C GLU A 76 -20.61 -15.63 18.09
N LEU A 77 -19.47 -15.20 18.65
CA LEU A 77 -18.85 -13.92 18.32
C LEU A 77 -18.51 -13.81 16.82
N ARG A 78 -17.99 -14.87 16.19
CA ARG A 78 -17.64 -14.86 14.76
C ARG A 78 -18.85 -14.76 13.83
N ASP A 79 -20.04 -15.11 14.31
CA ASP A 79 -21.29 -14.96 13.57
C ASP A 79 -21.80 -13.51 13.60
N HIS A 80 -21.21 -12.65 14.44
CA HIS A 80 -21.48 -11.22 14.57
C HIS A 80 -20.18 -10.40 14.50
N ALA A 81 -19.34 -10.69 13.49
CA ALA A 81 -18.10 -9.97 13.32
C ALA A 81 -18.39 -8.53 12.87
N PRO A 82 -17.64 -7.51 13.34
CA PRO A 82 -17.88 -6.11 12.96
C PRO A 82 -17.88 -5.88 11.45
N ILE A 83 -17.17 -6.71 10.68
CA ILE A 83 -17.16 -6.59 9.22
C ILE A 83 -18.56 -6.66 8.60
N ASP A 84 -19.49 -7.41 9.18
CA ASP A 84 -20.83 -7.59 8.61
C ASP A 84 -21.65 -6.27 8.66
N ASP A 85 -21.45 -5.45 9.71
CA ASP A 85 -22.12 -4.16 9.86
C ASP A 85 -21.44 -3.04 9.03
N TYR A 86 -20.14 -3.15 8.81
CA TYR A 86 -19.36 -2.10 8.14
C TYR A 86 -19.23 -2.31 6.63
N TRP A 87 -19.34 -3.56 6.15
CA TRP A 87 -19.30 -3.88 4.73
C TRP A 87 -20.27 -3.02 3.89
N PRO A 88 -21.59 -2.97 4.17
CA PRO A 88 -22.51 -2.15 3.37
C PRO A 88 -22.21 -0.65 3.42
N ARG A 89 -21.58 -0.16 4.51
CA ARG A 89 -21.18 1.25 4.65
C ARG A 89 -20.01 1.59 3.74
N PHE A 90 -19.03 0.69 3.60
CA PHE A 90 -17.93 0.86 2.65
C PHE A 90 -18.40 0.66 1.20
N GLU A 91 -19.34 -0.26 0.93
CA GLU A 91 -19.97 -0.37 -0.39
C GLU A 91 -20.67 0.92 -0.81
N ALA A 92 -21.39 1.57 0.10
CA ALA A 92 -22.04 2.86 -0.18
C ALA A 92 -20.99 3.95 -0.52
N LEU A 93 -19.91 4.06 0.25
CA LEU A 93 -18.83 5.01 -0.06
C LEU A 93 -18.18 4.72 -1.43
N ALA A 94 -17.94 3.44 -1.74
CA ALA A 94 -17.40 3.04 -3.03
C ALA A 94 -18.34 3.40 -4.19
N GLN A 95 -19.66 3.23 -4.01
CA GLN A 95 -20.68 3.63 -4.99
C GLN A 95 -20.71 5.16 -5.20
N ASP A 96 -20.43 5.94 -4.16
CA ASP A 96 -20.29 7.40 -4.21
C ASP A 96 -18.96 7.86 -4.82
N GLY A 97 -18.10 6.93 -5.28
CA GLY A 97 -16.84 7.23 -5.97
C GLY A 97 -15.63 7.31 -5.05
N GLU A 98 -15.73 6.91 -3.77
CA GLU A 98 -14.59 6.80 -2.88
C GLU A 98 -13.75 5.56 -3.20
N GLY A 99 -12.74 5.71 -4.05
CA GLY A 99 -11.88 4.61 -4.48
C GLY A 99 -11.12 3.91 -3.34
N ARG A 100 -10.84 4.58 -2.22
CA ARG A 100 -10.20 3.93 -1.06
C ARG A 100 -11.11 2.92 -0.37
N ALA A 101 -12.43 3.12 -0.46
CA ALA A 101 -13.40 2.13 0.01
C ALA A 101 -13.37 0.84 -0.82
N LEU A 102 -13.12 0.93 -2.14
CA LEU A 102 -12.89 -0.25 -2.99
C LEU A 102 -11.66 -1.05 -2.52
N VAL A 103 -10.56 -0.37 -2.19
CA VAL A 103 -9.36 -1.04 -1.64
C VAL A 103 -9.68 -1.75 -0.34
N TRP A 104 -10.40 -1.07 0.57
CA TRP A 104 -10.81 -1.67 1.84
C TRP A 104 -11.68 -2.93 1.63
N LEU A 105 -12.62 -2.88 0.69
CA LEU A 105 -13.49 -4.03 0.36
C LEU A 105 -12.65 -5.21 -0.15
N ALA A 106 -11.68 -4.98 -1.04
CA ALA A 106 -10.79 -6.03 -1.52
C ALA A 106 -9.97 -6.66 -0.37
N ASP A 107 -9.31 -5.84 0.45
CA ASP A 107 -8.46 -6.31 1.54
C ASP A 107 -9.22 -7.09 2.63
N ASN A 108 -10.50 -6.76 2.83
CA ASN A 108 -11.34 -7.40 3.85
C ASN A 108 -12.26 -8.50 3.30
N LEU A 109 -12.25 -8.75 1.99
CA LEU A 109 -13.13 -9.74 1.37
C LEU A 109 -12.92 -11.16 1.90
N LYS A 110 -11.67 -11.55 2.19
CA LYS A 110 -11.35 -12.89 2.71
C LYS A 110 -11.71 -13.07 4.18
N THR A 111 -11.80 -11.98 4.95
CA THR A 111 -12.19 -12.00 6.36
C THR A 111 -13.70 -11.95 6.54
N ASN A 112 -14.43 -11.44 5.53
CA ASN A 112 -15.88 -11.49 5.47
C ASN A 112 -16.37 -12.94 5.28
N ARG A 113 -17.01 -13.50 6.30
CA ARG A 113 -17.50 -14.89 6.31
C ARG A 113 -18.75 -15.10 5.47
N SER A 114 -19.45 -14.02 5.16
CA SER A 114 -20.62 -14.02 4.28
C SER A 114 -20.22 -14.29 2.82
N ILE A 115 -18.97 -13.98 2.44
CA ILE A 115 -18.43 -14.23 1.10
C ILE A 115 -17.64 -15.55 1.11
N LYS A 116 -18.17 -16.59 0.45
CA LYS A 116 -17.50 -17.90 0.37
C LYS A 116 -16.36 -17.87 -0.64
N SER A 117 -15.40 -18.79 -0.47
CA SER A 117 -14.22 -18.87 -1.34
C SER A 117 -14.55 -18.99 -2.83
N ALA A 118 -15.64 -19.69 -3.17
CA ALA A 118 -16.10 -19.88 -4.54
C ALA A 118 -16.62 -18.58 -5.18
N ASP A 119 -17.14 -17.64 -4.37
CA ASP A 119 -17.74 -16.39 -4.85
C ASP A 119 -16.73 -15.23 -4.90
N ARG A 120 -15.54 -15.41 -4.31
CA ARG A 120 -14.51 -14.37 -4.22
C ARG A 120 -14.07 -13.81 -5.58
N PRO A 121 -13.86 -14.62 -6.63
CA PRO A 121 -13.49 -14.06 -7.94
C PRO A 121 -14.58 -13.12 -8.48
N ALA A 122 -15.84 -13.53 -8.37
CA ALA A 122 -16.99 -12.73 -8.83
C ALA A 122 -17.18 -11.44 -8.01
N ALA A 123 -16.83 -11.46 -6.72
CA ALA A 123 -16.91 -10.29 -5.85
C ALA A 123 -15.70 -9.34 -6.01
N LEU A 124 -14.48 -9.86 -6.23
CA LEU A 124 -13.27 -9.02 -6.39
C LEU A 124 -13.21 -8.31 -7.75
N LEU A 125 -13.65 -8.98 -8.82
CA LEU A 125 -13.56 -8.41 -10.17
C LEU A 125 -14.22 -7.03 -10.34
N PRO A 126 -15.48 -6.79 -9.91
CA PRO A 126 -16.08 -5.47 -10.00
C PRO A 126 -15.35 -4.42 -9.14
N ILE A 127 -14.79 -4.81 -7.99
CA ILE A 127 -14.02 -3.91 -7.13
C ILE A 127 -12.78 -3.39 -7.88
N TYR A 128 -11.98 -4.28 -8.46
CA TYR A 128 -10.78 -3.87 -9.21
C TYR A 128 -11.09 -3.15 -10.52
N ARG A 129 -12.21 -3.48 -11.18
CA ARG A 129 -12.69 -2.70 -12.33
C ARG A 129 -13.01 -1.25 -11.93
N GLY A 130 -13.63 -1.04 -10.77
CA GLY A 130 -13.88 0.30 -10.23
C GLY A 130 -12.57 1.06 -9.97
N LEU A 131 -11.57 0.38 -9.41
CA LEU A 131 -10.27 0.96 -9.11
C LEU A 131 -9.53 1.51 -10.34
N VAL A 132 -9.76 0.98 -11.54
CA VAL A 132 -9.16 1.50 -12.78
C VAL A 132 -9.41 3.01 -12.98
N ALA A 133 -10.56 3.55 -12.53
CA ALA A 133 -10.86 4.98 -12.62
C ALA A 133 -9.98 5.86 -11.70
N HIS A 134 -9.28 5.26 -10.75
CA HIS A 134 -8.49 5.95 -9.73
C HIS A 134 -6.97 5.79 -9.93
N VAL A 135 -6.52 5.24 -11.06
CA VAL A 135 -5.09 4.93 -11.31
C VAL A 135 -4.14 6.12 -11.16
N ASN A 136 -4.64 7.35 -11.36
CA ASN A 136 -3.85 8.58 -11.27
C ASN A 136 -3.86 9.24 -9.87
N GLN A 137 -4.54 8.63 -8.90
CA GLN A 137 -4.60 9.11 -7.52
C GLN A 137 -3.31 8.74 -6.75
N ASP A 138 -2.85 9.63 -5.88
CA ASP A 138 -1.58 9.44 -5.17
C ASP A 138 -1.58 8.23 -4.23
N TRP A 139 -2.76 7.81 -3.73
CA TRP A 139 -2.92 6.62 -2.88
C TRP A 139 -3.01 5.31 -3.67
N PHE A 140 -3.11 5.36 -5.00
CA PHE A 140 -3.41 4.19 -5.84
C PHE A 140 -2.31 3.13 -5.81
N GLU A 141 -1.06 3.53 -5.56
CA GLU A 141 0.07 2.61 -5.42
C GLU A 141 -0.24 1.50 -4.40
N GLY A 142 -0.81 1.84 -3.25
CA GLY A 142 -1.20 0.85 -2.23
C GLY A 142 -2.28 -0.12 -2.70
N ALA A 143 -3.15 0.29 -3.62
CA ALA A 143 -4.18 -0.58 -4.19
C ALA A 143 -3.59 -1.68 -5.10
N LEU A 144 -2.45 -1.40 -5.74
CA LEU A 144 -1.75 -2.37 -6.60
C LEU A 144 -1.15 -3.53 -5.80
N GLU A 145 -0.78 -3.31 -4.54
CA GLU A 145 -0.33 -4.38 -3.64
C GLU A 145 -1.45 -5.37 -3.34
N SER A 146 -2.63 -4.86 -2.99
CA SER A 146 -3.83 -5.67 -2.75
C SER A 146 -4.21 -6.42 -4.03
N PHE A 147 -4.19 -5.74 -5.19
CA PHE A 147 -4.42 -6.35 -6.50
C PHE A 147 -3.47 -7.51 -6.81
N ALA A 148 -2.15 -7.30 -6.66
CA ALA A 148 -1.15 -8.34 -6.91
C ALA A 148 -1.34 -9.56 -5.99
N ARG A 149 -1.75 -9.35 -4.74
CA ARG A 149 -2.07 -10.42 -3.78
C ARG A 149 -3.29 -11.25 -4.18
N ASP A 150 -4.27 -10.62 -4.83
CA ASP A 150 -5.53 -11.25 -5.24
C ASP A 150 -5.55 -11.76 -6.68
N SER A 151 -4.49 -11.50 -7.45
CA SER A 151 -4.26 -12.01 -8.82
C SER A 151 -4.66 -13.48 -9.03
N ARG A 152 -4.18 -14.39 -8.18
CA ARG A 152 -4.54 -15.83 -8.29
C ARG A 152 -6.02 -16.13 -8.06
N THR A 153 -6.70 -15.30 -7.29
CA THR A 153 -8.15 -15.45 -7.07
C THR A 153 -8.92 -14.95 -8.29
N LEU A 154 -8.42 -13.92 -8.97
CA LEU A 154 -9.01 -13.36 -10.19
C LEU A 154 -8.74 -14.24 -11.42
N GLY A 155 -7.58 -14.88 -11.48
CA GLY A 155 -7.09 -15.66 -12.62
C GLY A 155 -6.43 -14.79 -13.70
N LEU A 156 -5.51 -15.40 -14.47
CA LEU A 156 -4.65 -14.71 -15.44
C LEU A 156 -5.38 -13.78 -16.42
N GLU A 157 -6.51 -14.21 -16.98
CA GLU A 157 -7.24 -13.43 -17.99
C GLU A 157 -7.78 -12.12 -17.39
N ALA A 158 -8.47 -12.21 -16.24
CA ALA A 158 -9.00 -11.05 -15.56
C ALA A 158 -7.88 -10.13 -15.05
N THR A 159 -6.81 -10.70 -14.47
CA THR A 159 -5.64 -9.95 -14.01
C THR A 159 -4.98 -9.21 -15.17
N SER A 160 -4.76 -9.87 -16.30
CA SER A 160 -4.18 -9.26 -17.50
C SER A 160 -5.03 -8.11 -18.03
N GLY A 161 -6.33 -8.34 -18.21
CA GLY A 161 -7.22 -7.29 -18.73
C GLY A 161 -7.33 -6.07 -17.81
N LEU A 162 -7.25 -6.27 -16.49
CA LEU A 162 -7.20 -5.18 -15.52
C LEU A 162 -5.91 -4.38 -15.61
N ILE A 163 -4.76 -5.05 -15.74
CA ILE A 163 -3.46 -4.39 -15.95
C ILE A 163 -3.50 -3.52 -17.21
N ASP A 164 -3.97 -4.09 -18.33
CA ASP A 164 -4.05 -3.39 -19.61
C ASP A 164 -4.96 -2.15 -19.50
N SER A 165 -6.10 -2.28 -18.81
CA SER A 165 -7.02 -1.17 -18.56
C SER A 165 -6.42 -0.08 -17.67
N MET A 166 -5.62 -0.45 -16.66
CA MET A 166 -4.92 0.52 -15.81
C MET A 166 -3.83 1.26 -16.59
N LEU A 167 -3.09 0.57 -17.45
CA LEU A 167 -2.04 1.18 -18.29
C LEU A 167 -2.62 2.16 -19.32
N GLU A 168 -3.78 1.85 -19.90
CA GLU A 168 -4.46 2.75 -20.83
C GLU A 168 -4.87 4.07 -20.18
N LYS A 169 -5.27 4.04 -18.90
CA LYS A 169 -5.72 5.22 -18.16
C LYS A 169 -4.64 5.94 -17.37
N ALA A 170 -3.51 5.30 -17.12
CA ALA A 170 -2.41 5.89 -16.39
C ALA A 170 -1.80 7.03 -17.21
N GLU A 171 -1.78 8.24 -16.64
CA GLU A 171 -1.24 9.43 -17.32
C GLU A 171 0.22 9.64 -16.96
N LYS A 172 0.57 9.44 -15.69
CA LYS A 172 1.90 9.70 -15.14
C LYS A 172 2.82 8.49 -15.33
N ASP A 173 4.08 8.73 -15.67
CA ASP A 173 5.11 7.68 -15.78
C ASP A 173 5.25 6.86 -14.49
N ALA A 174 5.19 7.53 -13.33
CA ALA A 174 5.20 6.85 -12.04
C ALA A 174 4.04 5.84 -11.88
N ALA A 175 2.84 6.18 -12.36
CA ALA A 175 1.68 5.30 -12.31
C ALA A 175 1.83 4.12 -13.27
N LYS A 176 2.29 4.38 -14.51
CA LYS A 176 2.55 3.30 -15.50
C LYS A 176 3.61 2.32 -14.99
N ALA A 177 4.71 2.85 -14.45
CA ALA A 177 5.78 2.04 -13.88
C ALA A 177 5.29 1.19 -12.70
N ALA A 178 4.44 1.76 -11.82
CA ALA A 178 3.82 1.03 -10.72
C ALA A 178 2.95 -0.13 -11.21
N VAL A 179 2.06 0.14 -12.18
CA VAL A 179 1.15 -0.85 -12.75
C VAL A 179 1.93 -1.99 -13.41
N LEU A 180 2.96 -1.68 -14.20
CA LEU A 180 3.81 -2.72 -14.81
C LEU A 180 4.56 -3.52 -13.75
N PHE A 181 5.12 -2.88 -12.73
CA PHE A 181 5.91 -3.55 -11.69
C PHE A 181 5.05 -4.52 -10.87
N TYR A 182 3.93 -4.06 -10.32
CA TYR A 182 3.02 -4.93 -9.57
C TYR A 182 2.29 -5.92 -10.48
N GLY A 183 1.97 -5.52 -11.71
CA GLY A 183 1.39 -6.39 -12.74
C GLY A 183 2.30 -7.57 -13.09
N ALA A 184 3.61 -7.33 -13.24
CA ALA A 184 4.59 -8.39 -13.45
C ALA A 184 4.56 -9.42 -12.31
N GLY A 185 4.57 -8.96 -11.05
CA GLY A 185 4.44 -9.84 -9.89
C GLY A 185 3.10 -10.59 -9.83
N ALA A 186 2.02 -9.96 -10.27
CA ALA A 186 0.68 -10.54 -10.32
C ALA A 186 0.58 -11.71 -11.33
N VAL A 187 1.28 -11.62 -12.47
CA VAL A 187 1.20 -12.65 -13.52
C VAL A 187 2.39 -13.63 -13.54
N GLU A 188 3.46 -13.36 -12.78
CA GLU A 188 4.74 -14.10 -12.83
C GLU A 188 4.60 -15.63 -12.82
N LYS A 189 3.71 -16.17 -12.00
CA LYS A 189 3.57 -17.63 -11.88
C LYS A 189 2.84 -18.29 -13.04
N GLU A 190 1.90 -17.57 -13.66
CA GLU A 190 1.01 -18.11 -14.70
C GLU A 190 1.47 -17.71 -16.11
N ALA A 191 2.17 -16.58 -16.24
CA ALA A 191 2.71 -16.04 -17.48
C ALA A 191 4.09 -15.40 -17.26
N PRO A 192 5.15 -16.20 -17.04
CA PRO A 192 6.48 -15.70 -16.71
C PRO A 192 7.08 -14.81 -17.82
N GLU A 193 6.87 -15.15 -19.09
CA GLU A 193 7.34 -14.34 -20.23
C GLU A 193 6.68 -12.95 -20.25
N LYS A 194 5.38 -12.86 -19.93
CA LYS A 194 4.68 -11.58 -19.81
C LYS A 194 5.22 -10.76 -18.64
N ALA A 195 5.49 -11.41 -17.51
CA ALA A 195 6.08 -10.75 -16.35
C ALA A 195 7.50 -10.23 -16.63
N GLU A 196 8.31 -11.00 -17.36
CA GLU A 196 9.63 -10.58 -17.81
C GLU A 196 9.55 -9.39 -18.77
N ALA A 197 8.65 -9.43 -19.75
CA ALA A 197 8.42 -8.33 -20.68
C ALA A 197 8.00 -7.04 -19.95
N MET A 198 7.11 -7.13 -18.96
CA MET A 198 6.70 -5.98 -18.14
C MET A 198 7.88 -5.41 -17.33
N ARG A 199 8.72 -6.26 -16.74
CA ARG A 199 9.92 -5.81 -15.99
C ARG A 199 10.96 -5.16 -16.91
N ALA A 200 11.20 -5.74 -18.08
CA ALA A 200 12.04 -5.14 -19.10
C ALA A 200 11.49 -3.78 -19.55
N GLN A 201 10.18 -3.65 -19.71
CA GLN A 201 9.54 -2.38 -20.06
C GLN A 201 9.73 -1.33 -18.96
N VAL A 202 9.58 -1.69 -17.68
CA VAL A 202 9.86 -0.76 -16.55
C VAL A 202 11.30 -0.25 -16.60
N LEU A 203 12.26 -1.12 -16.89
CA LEU A 203 13.67 -0.75 -16.99
C LEU A 203 14.00 0.12 -18.22
N ALA A 204 13.33 -0.12 -19.34
CA ALA A 204 13.57 0.59 -20.59
C ALA A 204 12.89 1.97 -20.61
N ASP A 205 11.60 2.02 -20.27
CA ASP A 205 10.76 3.19 -20.47
C ASP A 205 10.71 4.09 -19.22
N TYR A 206 10.88 3.49 -18.03
CA TYR A 206 10.71 4.20 -16.75
C TYR A 206 11.91 4.08 -15.78
N PRO A 207 13.17 4.13 -16.25
CA PRO A 207 14.34 3.85 -15.42
C PRO A 207 14.53 4.83 -14.24
N GLY A 208 14.03 6.07 -14.36
CA GLY A 208 14.15 7.12 -13.34
C GLY A 208 13.01 7.14 -12.31
N THR A 209 12.06 6.22 -12.39
CA THR A 209 10.95 6.13 -11.43
C THR A 209 11.34 5.25 -10.23
N LYS A 210 10.63 5.40 -9.10
CA LYS A 210 10.76 4.48 -7.94
C LYS A 210 10.76 3.01 -8.38
N PHE A 211 9.82 2.63 -9.25
CA PHE A 211 9.68 1.26 -9.74
C PHE A 211 10.73 0.86 -10.75
N GLY A 212 11.28 1.80 -11.54
CA GLY A 212 12.50 1.61 -12.33
C GLY A 212 13.69 1.19 -11.47
N PHE A 213 13.91 1.88 -10.36
CA PHE A 213 14.97 1.52 -9.40
C PHE A 213 14.71 0.17 -8.72
N MET A 214 13.48 -0.10 -8.30
CA MET A 214 13.12 -1.38 -7.70
C MET A 214 13.28 -2.54 -8.69
N ALA A 215 12.89 -2.37 -9.95
CA ALA A 215 13.08 -3.37 -11.00
C ALA A 215 14.58 -3.63 -11.24
N ARG A 216 15.41 -2.57 -11.28
CA ARG A 216 16.86 -2.71 -11.43
C ARG A 216 17.47 -3.45 -10.26
N ALA A 217 17.05 -3.11 -9.04
CA ALA A 217 17.51 -3.77 -7.82
C ALA A 217 17.13 -5.26 -7.81
N ALA A 218 15.95 -5.62 -8.31
CA ALA A 218 15.50 -7.02 -8.40
C ALA A 218 16.30 -7.85 -9.41
N THR A 219 16.91 -7.22 -10.42
CA THR A 219 17.78 -7.88 -11.41
C THR A 219 19.27 -7.80 -11.06
N ALA A 220 19.62 -7.04 -10.01
CA ALA A 220 21.01 -6.85 -9.63
C ALA A 220 21.64 -8.17 -9.16
N THR A 221 22.85 -8.42 -9.64
CA THR A 221 23.65 -9.59 -9.34
C THR A 221 24.81 -9.20 -8.43
N PRO A 222 25.38 -10.13 -7.62
CA PRO A 222 26.59 -9.84 -6.85
C PRO A 222 27.73 -9.26 -7.70
N GLU A 223 27.84 -9.71 -8.96
CA GLU A 223 28.80 -9.26 -9.95
C GLU A 223 28.67 -7.76 -10.26
N ASP A 224 27.48 -7.17 -10.11
CA ASP A 224 27.24 -5.73 -10.30
C ASP A 224 27.85 -4.87 -9.17
N THR A 225 28.27 -5.50 -8.07
CA THR A 225 28.87 -4.83 -6.90
C THR A 225 30.34 -5.17 -6.68
N GLU A 226 30.96 -5.90 -7.62
CA GLU A 226 32.37 -6.27 -7.54
C GLU A 226 33.32 -5.06 -7.64
N VAL A 227 34.44 -5.16 -6.91
CA VAL A 227 35.51 -4.16 -6.97
C VAL A 227 36.02 -4.02 -8.40
N GLY A 228 36.09 -2.78 -8.89
CA GLY A 228 36.52 -2.46 -10.26
C GLY A 228 35.38 -2.33 -11.27
N LYS A 229 34.14 -2.67 -10.90
CA LYS A 229 32.95 -2.33 -11.68
C LYS A 229 32.54 -0.87 -11.46
N VAL A 230 31.79 -0.33 -12.41
CA VAL A 230 31.19 1.00 -12.26
C VAL A 230 30.08 0.88 -11.23
N ALA A 231 30.17 1.64 -10.14
CA ALA A 231 29.13 1.69 -9.13
C ALA A 231 27.79 2.13 -9.77
N PRO A 232 26.67 1.43 -9.52
CA PRO A 232 25.37 1.79 -10.06
C PRO A 232 24.96 3.20 -9.61
N ASN A 233 24.47 4.03 -10.54
CA ASN A 233 23.86 5.29 -10.17
C ASN A 233 22.49 5.05 -9.51
N PHE A 234 22.18 5.83 -8.49
CA PHE A 234 20.91 5.82 -7.78
C PHE A 234 20.58 7.25 -7.33
N PRO A 235 19.30 7.68 -7.37
CA PRO A 235 18.85 8.88 -6.70
C PRO A 235 18.49 8.57 -5.25
N GLY A 236 18.62 9.57 -4.41
CA GLY A 236 18.21 9.54 -3.02
C GLY A 236 17.70 10.90 -2.58
N LYS A 237 17.02 10.91 -1.43
CA LYS A 237 16.62 12.12 -0.74
C LYS A 237 17.20 12.05 0.67
N SER A 238 17.92 13.09 1.08
CA SER A 238 18.46 13.20 2.44
C SER A 238 17.36 13.44 3.46
N ILE A 239 17.69 13.30 4.75
CA ILE A 239 16.78 13.61 5.86
C ILE A 239 16.32 15.09 5.87
N ASP A 240 17.16 15.98 5.33
CA ASP A 240 16.85 17.41 5.18
C ASP A 240 16.11 17.73 3.88
N GLY A 241 15.80 16.69 3.09
CA GLY A 241 15.02 16.79 1.87
C GLY A 241 15.81 17.12 0.60
N PHE A 242 17.15 17.11 0.64
CA PHE A 242 17.96 17.32 -0.55
C PHE A 242 17.95 16.09 -1.44
N GLU A 243 17.60 16.29 -2.72
CA GLU A 243 17.77 15.27 -3.74
C GLU A 243 19.26 15.15 -4.10
N PHE A 244 19.75 13.93 -4.24
CA PHE A 244 21.12 13.65 -4.68
C PHE A 244 21.15 12.39 -5.55
N SER A 245 22.19 12.25 -6.35
CA SER A 245 22.54 11.02 -7.05
C SER A 245 24.03 10.70 -6.89
N LEU A 246 24.43 9.45 -7.12
CA LEU A 246 25.86 9.10 -7.08
C LEU A 246 26.65 9.83 -8.18
N GLU A 247 26.02 10.14 -9.31
CA GLU A 247 26.64 10.87 -10.41
C GLU A 247 27.01 12.32 -10.07
N ASP A 248 26.28 12.96 -9.15
CA ASP A 248 26.59 14.32 -8.68
C ASP A 248 27.97 14.42 -7.99
N TYR A 249 28.54 13.27 -7.60
CA TYR A 249 29.84 13.16 -6.95
C TYR A 249 30.95 12.68 -7.89
N ARG A 250 30.73 12.59 -9.22
CA ARG A 250 31.80 12.23 -10.15
C ARG A 250 33.00 13.17 -10.01
N GLY A 251 34.20 12.59 -10.02
CA GLY A 251 35.45 13.33 -9.80
C GLY A 251 35.82 13.49 -8.31
N LYS A 252 34.97 13.05 -7.38
CA LYS A 252 35.26 12.97 -5.95
C LYS A 252 35.36 11.51 -5.50
N VAL A 253 36.01 11.29 -4.36
CA VAL A 253 35.91 10.02 -3.62
C VAL A 253 34.61 10.06 -2.82
N ALA A 254 33.68 9.15 -3.12
CA ALA A 254 32.44 8.97 -2.38
C ALA A 254 32.53 7.71 -1.51
N VAL A 255 32.09 7.82 -0.26
CA VAL A 255 31.95 6.69 0.66
C VAL A 255 30.46 6.47 0.89
N LEU A 256 29.98 5.27 0.58
CA LEU A 256 28.62 4.84 0.90
C LEU A 256 28.67 3.96 2.16
N ASP A 257 27.92 4.36 3.18
CA ASP A 257 27.74 3.62 4.41
C ASP A 257 26.25 3.31 4.62
N PHE A 258 25.92 2.04 4.83
CA PHE A 258 24.55 1.56 5.02
C PHE A 258 24.32 1.26 6.50
N TYR A 259 23.55 2.11 7.18
CA TYR A 259 23.18 1.95 8.58
C TYR A 259 21.65 2.03 8.76
N GLY A 260 21.14 1.45 9.85
CA GLY A 260 19.71 1.41 10.16
C GLY A 260 19.41 1.97 11.55
N PHE A 261 18.19 2.48 11.75
CA PHE A 261 17.66 2.82 13.07
C PHE A 261 16.94 1.59 13.65
N TRP A 262 17.27 1.22 14.88
CA TRP A 262 16.66 0.10 15.61
C TRP A 262 15.68 0.60 16.68
#